data_AF-A0A9X3CHM2-F1
#
_entry.id   AF-A0A9X3CHM2-F1
#
_cell.length_a   1.000
_cell.length_b   1.000
_cell.length_c   1.000
_cell.angle_alpha   90.00
_cell.angle_beta   90.00
_cell.angle_gamma   90.00
#
_symmetry.space_group_name_H-M   'P 1'
#
loop_
_entity.id
_entity.type
_entity.pdbx_description
1 polymer ?
#
loop_
_entity_poly.entity_id
_entity_poly.type
_entity_poly.pdbx_seq_one_letter_code
_entity_poly.pdbx_strand_id
1 'polypeptide(L)'
;MKKISIVGLSALLAACSSGTYTTDVTSESYREDYKVAEVEQPVVTKEGTATGVTESNVESKVVKMSPETAEKEVVKMKPQTKPAVAITPPTAKQVAMNPRYGFTIQVVALGSQAKVDQFARKLPMDEQQPIWENYKVVNGTKWYTVLYGDYATRKEAQKAVKSLSEEFQSLKPFVKSIDSIKNSEFPTLNKLN
;
A
#
# COMPACT_ATOMS: atom_id res chain seq x y z
N MET A 1 23.28 77.96 48.93
CA MET A 1 23.02 77.02 47.81
C MET A 1 24.35 76.41 47.39
N LYS A 2 24.58 75.12 47.67
CA LYS A 2 25.85 74.41 47.46
C LYS A 2 25.88 73.78 46.06
N LYS A 3 27.00 73.96 45.36
CA LYS A 3 27.35 73.40 44.05
C LYS A 3 27.94 72.00 44.24
N ILE A 4 27.61 71.03 43.39
CA ILE A 4 28.54 69.93 43.03
C ILE A 4 28.24 69.48 41.60
N SER A 5 29.17 69.76 40.69
CA SER A 5 29.24 69.16 39.36
C SER A 5 29.90 67.78 39.47
N ILE A 6 29.35 66.76 38.81
CA ILE A 6 30.02 65.46 38.64
C ILE A 6 30.37 65.32 37.16
N VAL A 7 31.68 65.35 36.92
CA VAL A 7 32.34 65.00 35.66
C VAL A 7 32.80 63.55 35.77
N GLY A 8 32.47 62.75 34.76
CA GLY A 8 33.18 61.52 34.40
C GLY A 8 32.58 60.22 34.93
N LEU A 9 32.35 59.26 34.03
CA LEU A 9 33.28 58.14 33.84
C LEU A 9 32.87 57.31 32.61
N SER A 10 33.84 57.14 31.72
CA SER A 10 33.79 56.37 30.48
C SER A 10 33.65 54.87 30.73
N ALA A 11 32.85 54.16 29.93
CA ALA A 11 33.01 52.73 29.69
C ALA A 11 32.70 52.41 28.22
N LEU A 12 33.77 52.21 27.46
CA LEU A 12 33.79 51.77 26.07
C LEU A 12 33.27 50.33 25.99
N LEU A 13 32.14 50.11 25.29
CA LEU A 13 31.68 48.78 24.90
C LEU A 13 32.39 48.37 23.60
N ALA A 14 33.59 47.81 23.73
CA ALA A 14 34.24 47.05 22.67
C ALA A 14 33.69 45.62 22.67
N ALA A 15 32.66 45.34 21.86
CA ALA A 15 32.15 44.00 21.64
C ALA A 15 32.82 43.39 20.40
N CYS A 16 33.99 42.80 20.60
CA CYS A 16 34.57 41.80 19.69
C CYS A 16 34.84 40.54 20.51
N SER A 17 34.00 39.52 20.38
CA SER A 17 34.50 38.15 20.40
C SER A 17 33.67 37.30 19.43
N SER A 18 34.32 36.99 18.32
CA SER A 18 34.01 35.91 17.41
C SER A 18 33.87 34.60 18.19
N GLY A 19 32.64 34.17 18.43
CA GLY A 19 32.33 32.80 18.85
C GLY A 19 32.12 31.94 17.62
N THR A 20 33.14 31.24 17.15
CA THR A 20 32.97 30.09 16.27
C THR A 20 32.24 29.02 17.07
N TYR A 21 30.94 28.87 16.85
CA TYR A 21 30.17 27.76 17.40
C TYR A 21 30.48 26.51 16.55
N THR A 22 31.57 25.82 16.88
CA THR A 22 31.81 24.47 16.39
C THR A 22 30.92 23.54 17.20
N THR A 23 29.77 23.16 16.63
CA THR A 23 29.01 22.02 17.14
C THR A 23 29.82 20.76 16.86
N ASP A 24 30.50 20.23 17.86
CA ASP A 24 30.94 18.84 17.83
C ASP A 24 29.70 17.95 17.78
N VAL A 25 29.36 17.48 16.57
CA VAL A 25 28.30 16.49 16.38
C VAL A 25 28.88 15.14 16.82
N THR A 26 28.70 14.80 18.09
CA THR A 26 28.94 13.44 18.56
C THR A 26 27.86 12.53 17.96
N SER A 27 28.18 11.91 16.82
CA SER A 27 27.36 10.83 16.26
C SER A 27 27.64 9.55 17.03
N GLU A 28 26.87 9.28 18.08
CA GLU A 28 26.81 7.94 18.65
C GLU A 28 26.00 7.05 17.70
N SER A 29 26.69 6.31 16.83
CA SER A 29 26.06 5.26 16.04
C SER A 29 25.81 4.07 16.96
N TYR A 30 24.63 3.99 17.56
CA TYR A 30 24.19 2.80 18.25
C TYR A 30 23.85 1.72 17.21
N ARG A 31 24.64 0.64 17.18
CA ARG A 31 24.32 -0.59 16.46
C ARG A 31 23.67 -1.56 17.44
N GLU A 32 22.41 -1.88 17.20
CA GLU A 32 21.79 -3.02 17.87
C GLU A 32 22.27 -4.31 17.21
N ASP A 33 23.18 -5.01 17.88
CA ASP A 33 23.54 -6.39 17.54
C ASP A 33 22.40 -7.31 17.98
N TYR A 34 21.42 -7.48 17.10
CA TYR A 34 20.42 -8.52 17.25
C TYR A 34 21.09 -9.89 17.06
N LYS A 35 21.11 -10.69 18.12
CA LYS A 35 21.43 -12.12 18.04
C LYS A 35 20.33 -12.81 17.24
N VAL A 36 20.53 -12.92 15.93
CA VAL A 36 19.68 -13.74 15.06
C VAL A 36 19.88 -15.19 15.49
N ALA A 37 18.81 -15.89 15.85
CA ALA A 37 18.86 -17.33 16.04
C ALA A 37 19.38 -17.97 14.74
N GLU A 38 20.36 -18.86 14.86
CA GLU A 38 20.95 -19.56 13.73
C GLU A 38 19.85 -20.34 13.01
N VAL A 39 19.46 -19.85 11.82
CA VAL A 39 18.55 -20.56 10.94
C VAL A 39 19.32 -21.74 10.37
N GLU A 40 18.93 -22.96 10.73
CA GLU A 40 19.45 -24.16 10.11
C GLU A 40 19.37 -24.02 8.59
N GLN A 41 20.52 -24.13 7.94
CA GLN A 41 20.62 -24.07 6.49
C GLN A 41 19.81 -25.24 5.91
N PRO A 42 18.96 -25.02 4.89
CA PRO A 42 18.45 -26.15 4.12
C PRO A 42 19.66 -26.86 3.51
N VAL A 43 19.73 -28.18 3.71
CA VAL A 43 20.75 -29.06 3.16
C VAL A 43 20.64 -29.00 1.64
N VAL A 44 21.36 -28.07 1.02
CA VAL A 44 21.66 -28.12 -0.42
C VAL A 44 22.93 -28.93 -0.53
N THR A 45 22.76 -30.21 -0.85
CA THR A 45 23.84 -31.04 -1.38
C THR A 45 24.47 -30.29 -2.55
N LYS A 46 25.74 -29.90 -2.36
CA LYS A 46 26.64 -29.52 -3.42
C LYS A 46 26.83 -30.73 -4.30
N GLU A 47 26.09 -30.80 -5.39
CA GLU A 47 26.51 -31.38 -6.67
C GLU A 47 25.42 -31.10 -7.71
N GLY A 48 25.87 -30.75 -8.91
CA GLY A 48 25.10 -30.01 -9.90
C GLY A 48 23.90 -30.75 -10.49
N THR A 49 23.11 -29.94 -11.21
CA THR A 49 22.05 -30.34 -12.16
C THR A 49 20.90 -31.14 -11.56
N ALA A 50 19.84 -30.42 -11.19
CA ALA A 50 18.49 -30.96 -11.19
C ALA A 50 17.65 -30.19 -12.23
N THR A 51 17.74 -30.68 -13.47
CA THR A 51 16.64 -30.70 -14.43
C THR A 51 15.37 -31.18 -13.72
N GLY A 52 14.33 -30.34 -13.68
CA GLY A 52 13.12 -30.67 -12.91
C GLY A 52 11.90 -29.81 -13.20
N VAL A 53 11.77 -29.27 -14.41
CA VAL A 53 10.46 -28.93 -15.00
C VAL A 53 10.54 -29.32 -16.48
N THR A 54 10.32 -30.60 -16.76
CA THR A 54 10.06 -31.08 -18.12
C THR A 54 8.55 -31.12 -18.30
N GLU A 55 8.03 -30.32 -19.23
CA GLU A 55 6.78 -30.60 -19.92
C GLU A 55 6.89 -31.99 -20.57
N SER A 56 6.31 -32.99 -19.93
CA SER A 56 6.13 -34.29 -20.58
C SER A 56 4.86 -34.23 -21.39
N ASN A 57 5.03 -33.89 -22.67
CA ASN A 57 4.20 -34.36 -23.76
C ASN A 57 4.00 -35.89 -23.60
N VAL A 58 2.75 -36.34 -23.49
CA VAL A 58 2.42 -37.77 -23.61
C VAL A 58 1.46 -37.94 -24.78
N GLU A 59 2.00 -37.85 -25.98
CA GLU A 59 1.40 -38.43 -27.18
C GLU A 59 1.56 -39.96 -27.17
N SER A 60 0.41 -40.61 -27.20
CA SER A 60 0.10 -41.91 -27.81
C SER A 60 1.03 -43.11 -27.56
N LYS A 61 0.54 -44.03 -26.72
CA LYS A 61 0.78 -45.47 -26.93
C LYS A 61 -0.52 -46.15 -27.36
N VAL A 62 -0.54 -46.52 -28.63
CA VAL A 62 -1.54 -47.38 -29.28
C VAL A 62 -1.59 -48.77 -28.65
N VAL A 63 -2.79 -49.21 -28.30
CA VAL A 63 -3.18 -50.63 -28.37
C VAL A 63 -4.49 -50.69 -29.16
N LYS A 64 -4.44 -51.31 -30.33
CA LYS A 64 -5.62 -51.68 -31.13
C LYS A 64 -6.33 -52.83 -30.45
N MET A 65 -7.64 -52.72 -30.23
CA MET A 65 -8.57 -53.84 -30.35
C MET A 65 -9.93 -53.34 -30.84
N SER A 66 -10.49 -54.14 -31.75
CA SER A 66 -11.70 -53.98 -32.56
C SER A 66 -13.01 -53.94 -31.74
N PRO A 67 -14.16 -53.64 -32.38
CA PRO A 67 -15.42 -53.36 -31.69
C PRO A 67 -16.13 -54.67 -31.33
N GLU A 68 -16.61 -54.78 -30.09
CA GLU A 68 -17.59 -55.80 -29.73
C GLU A 68 -18.71 -55.17 -28.90
N THR A 69 -19.91 -55.32 -29.46
CA THR A 69 -21.21 -54.95 -28.95
C THR A 69 -21.42 -55.56 -27.56
N ALA A 70 -21.52 -54.72 -26.53
CA ALA A 70 -22.09 -55.10 -25.25
C ALA A 70 -23.24 -54.17 -24.89
N GLU A 71 -24.34 -54.83 -24.61
CA GLU A 71 -25.70 -54.41 -24.42
C GLU A 71 -25.91 -53.39 -23.29
N LYS A 72 -27.06 -52.71 -23.39
CA LYS A 72 -27.53 -51.63 -22.54
C LYS A 72 -27.68 -52.08 -21.09
N GLU A 73 -27.13 -51.29 -20.16
CA GLU A 73 -27.86 -51.02 -18.91
C GLU A 73 -27.74 -49.55 -18.56
N VAL A 74 -28.82 -48.82 -18.86
CA VAL A 74 -28.96 -47.40 -18.56
C VAL A 74 -29.30 -47.30 -17.08
N VAL A 75 -28.29 -47.16 -16.23
CA VAL A 75 -28.52 -46.76 -14.84
C VAL A 75 -29.04 -45.33 -14.88
N LYS A 76 -30.37 -45.19 -14.74
CA LYS A 76 -31.06 -43.91 -14.57
C LYS A 76 -30.46 -43.19 -13.36
N MET A 77 -29.54 -42.27 -13.59
CA MET A 77 -29.16 -41.28 -12.60
C MET A 77 -30.40 -40.40 -12.36
N LYS A 78 -31.11 -40.67 -11.26
CA LYS A 78 -32.07 -39.72 -10.71
C LYS A 78 -31.33 -38.39 -10.49
N PRO A 79 -31.83 -37.25 -10.99
CA PRO A 79 -31.26 -35.95 -10.64
C PRO A 79 -31.40 -35.77 -9.13
N GLN A 80 -30.28 -35.85 -8.40
CA GLN A 80 -30.22 -35.29 -7.05
C GLN A 80 -30.26 -33.77 -7.21
N THR A 81 -31.46 -33.22 -7.05
CA THR A 81 -31.69 -31.79 -6.85
C THR A 81 -30.88 -31.33 -5.65
N LYS A 82 -29.70 -30.75 -5.92
CA LYS A 82 -29.05 -29.85 -4.97
C LYS A 82 -30.06 -28.73 -4.66
N PRO A 83 -30.30 -28.37 -3.39
CA PRO A 83 -31.15 -27.23 -3.08
C PRO A 83 -30.58 -26.01 -3.80
N ALA A 84 -31.39 -25.41 -4.67
CA ALA A 84 -31.07 -24.15 -5.31
C ALA A 84 -30.88 -23.12 -4.19
N VAL A 85 -29.64 -22.67 -3.99
CA VAL A 85 -29.36 -21.57 -3.06
C VAL A 85 -30.06 -20.35 -3.64
N ALA A 86 -31.17 -19.96 -3.03
CA ALA A 86 -31.89 -18.75 -3.40
C ALA A 86 -31.01 -17.55 -3.02
N ILE A 87 -30.54 -16.80 -4.01
CA ILE A 87 -29.80 -15.55 -3.79
C ILE A 87 -30.82 -14.51 -3.32
N THR A 88 -30.85 -14.23 -2.02
CA THR A 88 -31.68 -13.16 -1.47
C THR A 88 -31.07 -11.78 -1.76
N PRO A 89 -31.87 -10.80 -2.20
CA PRO A 89 -31.36 -9.45 -2.41
C PRO A 89 -30.97 -8.78 -1.08
N PRO A 90 -30.02 -7.81 -1.11
CA PRO A 90 -29.59 -7.11 0.09
C PRO A 90 -30.73 -6.30 0.72
N THR A 91 -30.80 -6.32 2.05
CA THR A 91 -31.75 -5.50 2.83
C THR A 91 -31.46 -4.00 2.71
N ALA A 92 -32.46 -3.16 2.98
CA ALA A 92 -32.30 -1.70 2.96
C ALA A 92 -31.16 -1.20 3.85
N LYS A 93 -30.90 -1.86 5.00
CA LYS A 93 -29.74 -1.56 5.86
C LYS A 93 -28.42 -1.90 5.18
N GLN A 94 -28.33 -3.03 4.48
CA GLN A 94 -27.13 -3.44 3.73
C GLN A 94 -26.88 -2.53 2.52
N VAL A 95 -27.94 -2.04 1.87
CA VAL A 95 -27.82 -1.05 0.78
C VAL A 95 -27.37 0.31 1.34
N ALA A 96 -27.96 0.76 2.46
CA ALA A 96 -27.62 2.01 3.11
C ALA A 96 -26.18 2.06 3.65
N MET A 97 -25.61 0.91 4.04
CA MET A 97 -24.20 0.80 4.43
C MET A 97 -23.23 1.08 3.26
N ASN A 98 -23.71 1.14 2.00
CA ASN A 98 -22.94 1.31 0.78
C ASN A 98 -21.59 0.60 0.85
N PRO A 99 -21.60 -0.75 0.91
CA PRO A 99 -20.42 -1.56 1.05
C PRO A 99 -19.70 -1.59 -0.31
N ARG A 100 -19.16 -0.45 -0.70
CA ARG A 100 -18.28 -0.32 -1.87
C ARG A 100 -16.99 -1.03 -1.49
N TYR A 101 -16.96 -2.30 -1.81
CA TYR A 101 -15.77 -3.13 -1.80
C TYR A 101 -14.95 -2.82 -3.05
N GLY A 102 -13.64 -2.78 -2.89
CA GLY A 102 -12.74 -2.43 -3.98
C GLY A 102 -11.36 -2.10 -3.47
N PHE A 103 -10.49 -1.77 -4.41
CA PHE A 103 -9.11 -1.43 -4.18
C PHE A 103 -8.84 -0.04 -4.75
N THR A 104 -7.97 0.69 -4.09
CA THR A 104 -7.43 1.96 -4.56
C THR A 104 -5.92 1.94 -4.44
N ILE A 105 -5.24 2.93 -5.00
CA ILE A 105 -3.79 3.05 -4.91
C ILE A 105 -3.47 4.22 -4.00
N GLN A 106 -2.74 3.98 -2.91
CA GLN A 106 -2.17 5.07 -2.13
C GLN A 106 -0.89 5.53 -2.82
N VAL A 107 -0.90 6.77 -3.33
CA VAL A 107 0.24 7.31 -4.09
C VAL A 107 1.22 8.09 -3.24
N VAL A 108 0.73 8.80 -2.21
CA VAL A 108 1.58 9.56 -1.29
C VAL A 108 0.88 9.79 0.06
N ALA A 109 1.68 9.99 1.11
CA ALA A 109 1.23 10.48 2.41
C ALA A 109 1.93 11.81 2.73
N LEU A 110 1.17 12.80 3.17
CA LEU A 110 1.56 14.20 3.27
C LEU A 110 1.20 14.76 4.66
N GLY A 111 1.99 15.71 5.14
CA GLY A 111 1.77 16.36 6.44
C GLY A 111 0.86 17.60 6.41
N SER A 112 0.33 18.00 5.24
CA SER A 112 -0.54 19.19 5.14
C SER A 112 -1.52 19.10 3.97
N GLN A 113 -2.69 19.73 4.15
CA GLN A 113 -3.75 19.83 3.14
C GLN A 113 -3.25 20.51 1.85
N ALA A 114 -2.49 21.60 1.97
CA ALA A 114 -2.00 22.34 0.79
C ALA A 114 -1.16 21.47 -0.17
N LYS A 115 -0.43 20.48 0.37
CA LYS A 115 0.34 19.53 -0.46
C LYS A 115 -0.57 18.51 -1.14
N VAL A 116 -1.72 18.16 -0.54
CA VAL A 116 -2.69 17.21 -1.14
C VAL A 116 -3.16 17.74 -2.48
N ASP A 117 -3.62 18.99 -2.53
CA ASP A 117 -4.13 19.60 -3.77
C ASP A 117 -3.05 19.66 -4.86
N GLN A 118 -1.81 19.97 -4.48
CA GLN A 118 -0.67 20.00 -5.40
C GLN A 118 -0.36 18.62 -5.99
N PHE A 119 -0.40 17.57 -5.18
CA PHE A 119 -0.15 16.20 -5.65
C PHE A 119 -1.34 15.62 -6.42
N ALA A 120 -2.57 15.92 -6.01
CA ALA A 120 -3.78 15.48 -6.71
C ALA A 120 -3.81 15.98 -8.15
N ARG A 121 -3.45 17.24 -8.39
CA ARG A 121 -3.39 17.85 -9.74
C ARG A 121 -2.35 17.22 -10.69
N LYS A 122 -1.40 16.45 -10.16
CA LYS A 122 -0.40 15.71 -10.97
C LYS A 122 -0.93 14.35 -11.44
N LEU A 123 -1.97 13.83 -10.82
CA LEU A 123 -2.66 12.63 -11.30
C LEU A 123 -3.54 12.97 -12.50
N PRO A 124 -3.92 11.98 -13.32
CA PRO A 124 -4.95 12.17 -14.33
C PRO A 124 -6.24 12.70 -13.68
N MET A 125 -6.60 13.95 -13.98
CA MET A 125 -7.81 14.62 -13.48
C MET A 125 -9.02 14.36 -14.40
N ASP A 126 -9.08 13.17 -14.98
CA ASP A 126 -10.19 12.76 -15.83
C ASP A 126 -11.33 12.17 -14.96
N GLU A 127 -12.54 12.09 -15.50
CA GLU A 127 -13.69 11.55 -14.76
C GLU A 127 -13.67 10.02 -14.68
N GLN A 128 -12.73 9.36 -15.37
CA GLN A 128 -12.66 7.90 -15.44
C GLN A 128 -12.16 7.31 -14.12
N GLN A 129 -11.23 7.97 -13.43
CA GLN A 129 -10.71 7.49 -12.14
C GLN A 129 -10.86 8.54 -11.03
N PRO A 130 -11.53 8.21 -9.91
CA PRO A 130 -11.65 9.13 -8.80
C PRO A 130 -10.31 9.32 -8.09
N ILE A 131 -10.07 10.55 -7.63
CA ILE A 131 -9.00 10.88 -6.70
C ILE A 131 -9.65 11.13 -5.35
N TRP A 132 -9.14 10.49 -4.30
CA TRP A 132 -9.61 10.72 -2.94
C TRP A 132 -8.50 11.17 -2.01
N GLU A 133 -8.90 11.87 -0.97
CA GLU A 133 -8.13 12.07 0.24
C GLU A 133 -8.67 11.19 1.36
N ASN A 134 -7.76 10.60 2.12
CA ASN A 134 -8.04 10.03 3.44
C ASN A 134 -7.11 10.68 4.46
N TYR A 135 -7.65 11.19 5.57
CA TYR A 135 -6.85 11.74 6.66
C TYR A 135 -6.77 10.77 7.84
N LYS A 136 -5.70 10.83 8.63
CA LYS A 136 -5.55 10.12 9.90
C LYS A 136 -4.83 10.99 10.92
N VAL A 137 -5.04 10.72 12.20
CA VAL A 137 -4.30 11.38 13.29
C VAL A 137 -3.42 10.35 13.98
N VAL A 138 -2.11 10.61 14.05
CA VAL A 138 -1.14 9.75 14.74
C VAL A 138 -0.34 10.62 15.68
N ASN A 139 -0.39 10.34 16.99
CA ASN A 139 0.29 11.14 18.03
C ASN A 139 -0.02 12.65 17.93
N GLY A 140 -1.29 13.00 17.70
CA GLY A 140 -1.73 14.39 17.51
C GLY A 140 -1.35 15.02 16.16
N THR A 141 -0.57 14.33 15.33
CA THR A 141 -0.17 14.80 13.99
C THR A 141 -1.15 14.33 12.93
N LYS A 142 -1.66 15.27 12.12
CA LYS A 142 -2.53 14.96 10.97
C LYS A 142 -1.71 14.52 9.77
N TRP A 143 -2.09 13.39 9.19
CA TRP A 143 -1.54 12.86 7.95
C TRP A 143 -2.65 12.76 6.92
N TYR A 144 -2.35 13.18 5.71
CA TYR A 144 -3.26 13.14 4.57
C TYR A 144 -2.70 12.18 3.54
N THR A 145 -3.52 11.29 3.01
CA THR A 145 -3.11 10.32 1.98
C THR A 145 -3.89 10.60 0.71
N VAL A 146 -3.19 10.67 -0.41
CA VAL A 146 -3.80 10.78 -1.73
C VAL A 146 -3.98 9.37 -2.27
N LEU A 147 -5.21 9.08 -2.68
CA LEU A 147 -5.65 7.78 -3.18
C LEU A 147 -6.14 7.96 -4.62
N TYR A 148 -5.82 7.01 -5.50
CA TYR A 148 -6.15 7.08 -6.91
C TYR A 148 -6.86 5.82 -7.41
N GLY A 149 -7.99 6.04 -8.06
CA GLY A 149 -8.75 5.07 -8.83
C GLY A 149 -9.55 4.08 -7.99
N ASP A 150 -10.63 3.56 -8.58
CA ASP A 150 -11.48 2.53 -8.01
C ASP A 150 -11.41 1.25 -8.83
N TYR A 151 -10.83 0.21 -8.24
CA TYR A 151 -10.58 -1.05 -8.91
C TYR A 151 -11.35 -2.19 -8.24
N ALA A 152 -11.99 -3.04 -9.03
CA ALA A 152 -12.74 -4.17 -8.51
C ALA A 152 -11.82 -5.20 -7.85
N THR A 153 -10.61 -5.38 -8.38
CA THR A 153 -9.65 -6.38 -7.88
C THR A 153 -8.28 -5.78 -7.55
N ARG A 154 -7.57 -6.42 -6.60
CA ARG A 154 -6.17 -6.08 -6.27
C ARG A 154 -5.26 -6.16 -7.51
N LYS A 155 -5.53 -7.11 -8.40
CA LYS A 155 -4.75 -7.32 -9.63
C LYS A 155 -4.89 -6.13 -10.59
N GLU A 156 -6.09 -5.59 -10.74
CA GLU A 156 -6.35 -4.38 -11.54
C GLU A 156 -5.64 -3.17 -10.93
N ALA A 157 -5.78 -2.94 -9.63
CA ALA A 157 -5.08 -1.86 -8.95
C ALA A 157 -3.54 -1.99 -9.10
N GLN A 158 -2.99 -3.21 -9.01
CA GLN A 158 -1.56 -3.46 -9.18
C GLN A 158 -1.09 -3.21 -10.62
N LYS A 159 -1.94 -3.47 -11.62
CA LYS A 159 -1.66 -3.10 -13.01
C LYS A 159 -1.65 -1.58 -13.15
N ALA A 160 -2.63 -0.89 -12.57
CA ALA A 160 -2.71 0.57 -12.61
C ALA A 160 -1.55 1.26 -11.89
N VAL A 161 -0.99 0.66 -10.83
CA VAL A 161 0.28 1.12 -10.22
C VAL A 161 1.39 1.24 -11.26
N LYS A 162 1.48 0.28 -12.20
CA LYS A 162 2.52 0.27 -13.25
C LYS A 162 2.26 1.28 -14.38
N SER A 163 1.03 1.78 -14.51
CA SER A 163 0.67 2.80 -15.50
C SER A 163 0.76 4.23 -14.98
N LEU A 164 1.08 4.42 -13.69
CA LEU A 164 1.36 5.75 -13.14
C LEU A 164 2.65 6.33 -13.74
N SER A 165 2.79 7.66 -13.71
CA SER A 165 4.03 8.31 -14.15
C SER A 165 5.23 7.90 -13.31
N GLU A 166 6.44 8.06 -13.83
CA GLU A 166 7.69 7.74 -13.12
C GLU A 166 7.79 8.49 -11.79
N GLU A 167 7.32 9.74 -11.73
CA GLU A 167 7.27 10.54 -10.50
C GLU A 167 6.50 9.78 -9.40
N PHE A 168 5.30 9.27 -9.70
CA PHE A 168 4.54 8.50 -8.73
C PHE A 168 5.15 7.13 -8.46
N GLN A 169 5.66 6.43 -9.48
CA GLN A 169 6.30 5.12 -9.26
C GLN A 169 7.50 5.20 -8.32
N SER A 170 8.26 6.31 -8.36
CA SER A 170 9.40 6.55 -7.46
C SER A 170 8.99 6.63 -5.98
N LEU A 171 7.74 7.02 -5.70
CA LEU A 171 7.15 7.07 -4.35
C LEU A 171 6.68 5.70 -3.85
N LYS A 172 6.89 4.64 -4.64
CA LYS A 172 6.49 3.25 -4.35
C LYS A 172 5.00 3.14 -3.95
N PRO A 173 4.09 3.49 -4.88
CA PRO A 173 2.66 3.47 -4.62
C PRO A 173 2.20 2.03 -4.42
N PHE A 174 1.22 1.84 -3.53
CA PHE A 174 0.76 0.51 -3.16
C PHE A 174 -0.75 0.40 -3.12
N VAL A 175 -1.24 -0.82 -3.34
CA VAL A 175 -2.67 -1.11 -3.37
C VAL A 175 -3.23 -1.17 -1.95
N LYS A 176 -4.32 -0.44 -1.72
CA LYS A 176 -5.06 -0.35 -0.45
C LYS A 176 -6.49 -0.83 -0.64
N SER A 177 -7.04 -1.52 0.36
CA SER A 177 -8.45 -1.92 0.35
C SER A 177 -9.33 -0.75 0.76
N ILE A 178 -10.36 -0.44 -0.04
CA ILE A 178 -11.36 0.58 0.30
C ILE A 178 -12.16 0.14 1.53
N ASP A 179 -12.46 -1.15 1.62
CA ASP A 179 -13.16 -1.73 2.77
C ASP A 179 -12.34 -1.59 4.07
N SER A 180 -11.03 -1.82 3.99
CA SER A 180 -10.14 -1.61 5.13
C SER A 180 -10.11 -0.16 5.60
N ILE A 181 -10.24 0.82 4.69
CA ILE A 181 -10.32 2.24 5.06
C ILE A 181 -11.65 2.50 5.77
N LYS A 182 -12.76 2.09 5.15
CA LYS A 182 -14.12 2.35 5.66
C LYS A 182 -14.41 1.72 7.03
N ASN A 183 -13.73 0.63 7.36
CA ASN A 183 -13.84 -0.04 8.66
C ASN A 183 -12.74 0.36 9.66
N SER A 184 -11.92 1.37 9.34
CA SER A 184 -10.89 1.89 10.25
C SER A 184 -11.43 3.01 11.15
N GLU A 185 -10.63 3.42 12.14
CA GLU A 185 -10.89 4.60 12.97
C GLU A 185 -11.01 5.90 12.15
N PHE A 186 -10.42 5.94 10.96
CA PHE A 186 -10.43 7.09 10.06
C PHE A 186 -11.03 6.73 8.69
N PRO A 187 -12.37 6.54 8.60
CA PRO A 187 -13.03 5.93 7.46
C PRO A 187 -13.30 6.88 6.28
N THR A 188 -12.95 8.15 6.40
CA THR A 188 -13.35 9.19 5.46
C THR A 188 -12.57 9.10 4.14
N LEU A 189 -13.29 9.22 3.03
CA LEU A 189 -12.77 9.33 1.67
C LEU A 189 -13.37 10.59 1.01
N ASN A 190 -12.61 11.68 0.96
CA ASN A 190 -13.06 12.94 0.36
C ASN A 190 -12.66 12.95 -1.11
N LYS A 191 -13.63 13.07 -2.04
CA LYS A 191 -13.33 13.13 -3.48
C LYS A 191 -12.71 14.49 -3.84
N LEU A 192 -11.66 14.48 -4.66
CA LEU A 192 -10.88 15.67 -5.04
C LEU A 192 -11.09 16.11 -6.50
N ASN A 193 -11.69 15.27 -7.35
CA ASN A 193 -12.04 15.55 -8.74
C ASN A 193 -13.52 15.30 -9.03
#